data_AF-A0A4Q5QYM9-F1
#
_entry.id   AF-A0A4Q5QYM9-F1
#
_cell.length_a   1.000
_cell.length_b   1.000
_cell.length_c   1.000
_cell.angle_alpha   90.00
_cell.angle_beta   90.00
_cell.angle_gamma   90.00
#
_symmetry.space_group_name_H-M   'P 1'
#
loop_
_entity.id
_entity.type
_entity.pdbx_description
1 polymer ?
#
loop_
_entity_poly.entity_id
_entity_poly.type
_entity_poly.pdbx_seq_one_letter_code
_entity_poly.pdbx_strand_id
1 'polypeptide(L)' 'MYTLNELKDRLLSDLKEIAEQLNVGNFKRLSKQDLIYKILDQQAMLPADQLPGKKPATPAPAPM' A
#
# COMPACT_ATOMS: atom_id res chain seq x y z
N MET A 1 1.80 3.79 -7.09
CA MET A 1 1.97 2.32 -6.90
C MET A 1 3.35 2.02 -6.34
N TYR A 2 3.43 1.22 -5.26
CA TYR A 2 4.71 0.68 -4.77
C TYR A 2 5.07 -0.59 -5.57
N THR A 3 6.35 -0.86 -5.76
CA THR A 3 6.80 -2.10 -6.41
C THR A 3 7.36 -3.08 -5.39
N LEU A 4 7.44 -4.36 -5.76
CA LEU A 4 8.05 -5.41 -4.94
C LEU A 4 9.44 -5.00 -4.43
N ASN A 5 10.25 -4.37 -5.30
CA ASN A 5 11.60 -3.96 -4.93
C ASN A 5 11.60 -2.79 -3.93
N GLU A 6 10.74 -1.78 -4.13
CA GLU A 6 10.55 -0.67 -3.18
C GLU A 6 10.12 -1.17 -1.80
N LEU A 7 9.16 -2.09 -1.76
CA LEU A 7 8.67 -2.69 -0.52
C LEU A 7 9.74 -3.58 0.14
N LYS A 8 10.58 -4.27 -0.65
CA LYS A 8 11.71 -5.05 -0.12
C LYS A 8 12.81 -4.18 0.48
N ASP A 9 13.07 -3.01 -0.09
CA ASP A 9 14.06 -2.04 0.42
C ASP A 9 13.54 -1.27 1.65
N ARG A 10 12.22 -1.10 1.78
CA ARG A 10 11.61 -0.47 2.97
C ARG A 10 11.87 -1.25 4.27
N LEU A 11 11.86 -0.53 5.37
CA LEU A 11 11.91 -1.10 6.71
C LEU A 11 10.62 -1.88 7.01
N LEU A 12 10.71 -2.87 7.89
CA LEU A 12 9.54 -3.63 8.35
C LEU A 12 8.51 -2.72 9.03
N SER A 13 8.96 -1.66 9.72
CA SER A 13 8.10 -0.64 10.31
C SER A 13 7.31 0.13 9.24
N ASP A 14 7.98 0.60 8.18
CA ASP A 14 7.33 1.24 7.03
C ASP A 14 6.29 0.33 6.36
N LEU A 15 6.64 -0.94 6.15
CA LEU A 15 5.72 -1.92 5.57
C LEU A 15 4.48 -2.10 6.44
N LYS A 16 4.64 -2.07 7.77
CA LYS A 16 3.50 -2.14 8.70
C LYS A 16 2.61 -0.91 8.59
N GLU A 17 3.17 0.29 8.46
CA GLU A 17 2.37 1.51 8.27
C GLU A 17 1.61 1.50 6.94
N ILE A 18 2.25 1.06 5.85
CA ILE A 18 1.58 0.93 4.55
C ILE A 18 0.47 -0.12 4.63
N ALA A 19 0.73 -1.25 5.27
CA ALA A 19 -0.27 -2.28 5.51
C ALA A 19 -1.43 -1.77 6.36
N GLU A 20 -1.17 -0.95 7.37
CA GLU A 20 -2.20 -0.35 8.21
C GLU A 20 -3.07 0.65 7.42
N GLN A 21 -2.45 1.50 6.58
CA GLN A 21 -3.16 2.42 5.68
C GLN A 21 -4.01 1.68 4.64
N LEU A 22 -3.52 0.55 4.12
CA LEU A 22 -4.23 -0.31 3.18
C LEU A 22 -5.23 -1.26 3.87
N ASN A 23 -5.36 -1.19 5.19
CA ASN A 23 -6.21 -2.08 5.99
C ASN A 23 -5.89 -3.59 5.79
N VAL A 24 -4.63 -3.91 5.53
CA VAL A 24 -4.15 -5.29 5.39
C VAL A 24 -4.28 -5.99 6.74
N GLY A 25 -5.19 -6.96 6.85
CA GLY A 25 -5.34 -7.79 8.04
C GLY A 25 -4.10 -8.65 8.35
N ASN A 26 -3.91 -8.99 9.62
CA ASN A 26 -2.85 -9.88 10.13
C ASN A 26 -1.39 -9.43 9.93
N PHE A 27 -1.13 -8.23 9.38
CA PHE A 27 0.19 -7.67 9.12
C PHE A 27 1.18 -7.71 10.30
N LYS A 28 0.70 -7.62 11.54
CA LYS A 28 1.52 -7.67 12.76
C LYS A 28 2.19 -9.04 12.99
N ARG A 29 1.63 -10.11 12.44
CA ARG A 29 2.13 -11.49 12.57
C ARG A 29 2.86 -11.98 11.32
N LEU A 30 2.89 -11.18 10.25
CA LEU A 30 3.52 -11.53 8.98
C LEU A 30 5.01 -11.24 9.02
N SER A 31 5.78 -12.11 8.37
CA SER A 31 7.19 -11.87 8.04
C SER A 31 7.30 -10.72 7.05
N LYS A 32 8.49 -10.10 6.94
CA LYS A 32 8.72 -9.01 5.98
C LYS A 32 8.24 -9.38 4.57
N GLN A 33 8.58 -10.59 4.12
CA GLN A 33 8.22 -11.07 2.79
C GLN A 33 6.70 -11.28 2.63
N ASP A 34 6.04 -11.96 3.57
CA ASP A 34 4.57 -12.12 3.55
C ASP A 34 3.83 -10.79 3.59
N LEU A 35 4.32 -9.84 4.39
CA LEU A 35 3.77 -8.50 4.49
C LEU A 35 3.84 -7.76 3.15
N ILE A 36 4.98 -7.85 2.46
CA ILE A 36 5.18 -7.27 1.13
C ILE A 36 4.20 -7.89 0.12
N TYR A 37 4.05 -9.21 0.11
CA TYR A 37 3.10 -9.89 -0.79
C TYR A 37 1.65 -9.51 -0.49
N LYS A 38 1.27 -9.43 0.78
CA LYS A 38 -0.06 -8.98 1.20
C LYS A 38 -0.37 -7.54 0.81
N ILE A 39 0.63 -6.66 0.90
CA ILE A 39 0.50 -5.27 0.43
C ILE A 39 0.29 -5.27 -1.08
N LEU A 40 1.11 -5.98 -1.86
CA LEU A 40 0.98 -6.05 -3.32
C LEU A 40 -0.39 -6.62 -3.75
N ASP A 41 -0.87 -7.65 -3.06
CA ASP A 41 -2.19 -8.25 -3.26
C ASP A 41 -3.30 -7.23 -2.96
N GLN A 42 -3.24 -6.52 -1.83
CA GLN A 42 -4.19 -5.45 -1.54
C GLN A 42 -4.12 -4.31 -2.54
N GLN A 43 -2.94 -3.96 -3.03
CA GLN A 43 -2.78 -2.95 -4.07
C GLN A 43 -3.35 -3.40 -5.42
N ALA A 44 -3.39 -4.70 -5.70
CA ALA A 44 -4.03 -5.25 -6.89
C ALA A 44 -5.56 -5.33 -6.73
N MET A 45 -6.05 -5.52 -5.50
CA MET A 45 -7.48 -5.51 -5.18
C MET A 45 -8.07 -4.10 -5.12
N LEU A 46 -7.30 -3.12 -4.68
CA LEU A 46 -7.70 -1.73 -4.61
C LEU A 46 -7.60 -1.06 -6.00
N PRO A 47 -8.61 -0.31 -6.44
CA PRO A 47 -8.53 0.44 -7.67
C PRO A 47 -7.37 1.45 -7.57
N ALA A 48 -6.70 1.74 -8.70
CA ALA A 48 -5.49 2.58 -8.74
C ALA A 48 -5.67 3.98 -8.11
N ASP A 49 -6.92 4.46 -8.03
CA ASP A 49 -7.34 5.70 -7.39
C ASP A 49 -7.19 5.70 -5.86
N GLN A 50 -7.28 4.52 -5.22
CA GLN A 50 -7.18 4.36 -3.77
C GLN A 50 -5.79 3.93 -3.28
N LEU A 51 -4.82 3.77 -4.19
CA LEU A 51 -3.48 3.35 -3.82
C LEU A 51 -2.66 4.53 -3.29
N PRO A 52 -2.14 4.46 -2.05
CA PRO A 52 -1.19 5.45 -1.56
C PRO A 52 0.08 5.33 -2.39
N GLY A 53 0.35 6.31 -3.25
CA GLY A 53 1.54 6.32 -4.09
C GLY A 53 1.53 7.39 -5.16
N LYS A 54 2.01 8.57 -4.75
CA LYS A 54 2.18 9.84 -5.50
C LYS A 54 0.86 10.50 -5.93
N LYS A 55 0.39 11.44 -5.11
CA LYS A 55 -0.29 12.64 -5.63
C LYS A 55 0.53 13.18 -6.82
N PRO A 56 -0.02 13.40 -8.00
CA PRO A 56 -0.26 14.76 -8.41
C PRO A 56 -1.50 15.24 -7.64
N ALA A 57 -1.38 16.41 -7.03
CA ALA A 57 -2.50 17.09 -6.43
C ALA A 57 -3.62 17.23 -7.46
N THR A 58 -4.81 16.71 -7.18
CA THR A 58 -6.05 17.46 -7.41
C THR A 58 -7.17 16.84 -6.58
N PRO A 59 -7.79 17.57 -5.63
CA PRO A 59 -9.20 17.34 -5.38
C PRO A 59 -9.90 17.84 -6.65
N ALA A 60 -10.27 16.94 -7.54
CA ALA A 60 -11.27 17.25 -8.56
C ALA A 60 -12.61 16.72 -8.05
N PRO A 61 -13.40 17.52 -7.30
CA PRO A 61 -14.83 17.40 -7.40
C PRO A 61 -15.23 18.12 -8.70
N ALA A 62 -15.59 17.36 -9.71
CA ALA A 62 -16.59 17.80 -10.68
C ALA A 62 -17.59 16.63 -10.77
N PRO A 63 -18.91 16.85 -10.90
CA PRO A 63 -19.58 18.06 -11.41
C PRO A 63 -20.75 18.55 -10.54
N MET A 64 -21.08 19.85 -10.61
CA MET A 64 -22.44 20.40 -10.82
C MET A 64 -22.32 21.81 -11.40
#